data_AF-A0A925B381-F1
#
_entry.id   AF-A0A925B381-F1
#
_cell.length_a   1.000
_cell.length_b   1.000
_cell.length_c   1.000
_cell.angle_alpha   90.00
_cell.angle_beta   90.00
_cell.angle_gamma   90.00
#
_symmetry.space_group_name_H-M   'P 1'
#
loop_
_entity.id
_entity.type
_entity.pdbx_description
1 polymer ?
#
loop_
_entity_poly.entity_id
_entity_poly.type
_entity_poly.pdbx_seq_one_letter_code
_entity_poly.pdbx_strand_id
1 'polypeptide(L)' 'MNDDIRRLFPITQNFTYLNHAAVSPPPTIAVDATIKQLKDVQTNGSLNYLQWLEAKENCRRLMAQMINCEAEQIAFLRNT' A
#
# COMPACT_ATOMS: atom_id res chain seq x y z
N MET A 1 -18.87 -14.61 7.52
CA MET A 1 -17.75 -13.65 7.43
C MET A 1 -16.73 -14.24 6.47
N ASN A 2 -16.12 -13.46 5.58
CA ASN A 2 -15.22 -14.02 4.56
C ASN A 2 -13.83 -14.31 5.18
N ASP A 3 -13.56 -15.58 5.45
CA ASP A 3 -12.30 -16.01 6.08
C ASP A 3 -11.08 -15.76 5.19
N ASP A 4 -11.24 -15.77 3.87
CA ASP A 4 -10.17 -15.48 2.93
C ASP A 4 -9.68 -14.03 3.08
N ILE A 5 -10.61 -13.09 3.33
CA ILE A 5 -10.27 -11.69 3.61
C ILE A 5 -9.63 -11.56 4.99
N ARG A 6 -10.16 -12.23 6.03
CA ARG A 6 -9.60 -12.13 7.39
C ARG A 6 -8.16 -12.62 7.48
N ARG A 7 -7.78 -13.64 6.69
CA ARG A 7 -6.40 -14.13 6.63
C ARG A 7 -5.40 -13.08 6.15
N LEU A 8 -5.84 -12.05 5.42
CA LEU A 8 -5.00 -10.93 5.03
C LEU A 8 -4.73 -9.95 6.19
N PHE A 9 -5.44 -10.05 7.32
CA PHE A 9 -5.30 -9.15 8.47
C PHE A 9 -4.98 -9.95 9.75
N PRO A 10 -3.69 -10.26 10.02
CA PRO A 10 -3.29 -11.10 11.16
C PRO A 10 -3.75 -10.58 12.52
N ILE A 11 -3.92 -9.26 12.68
CA ILE A 11 -4.42 -8.66 13.92
C ILE A 11 -5.74 -9.27 14.40
N THR A 12 -6.55 -9.78 13.47
CA THR A 12 -7.86 -10.33 13.75
C THR A 12 -7.83 -11.69 14.47
N GLN A 13 -6.65 -12.31 14.58
CA GLN A 13 -6.42 -13.53 15.38
C GLN A 13 -6.32 -13.23 16.87
N ASN A 14 -5.88 -12.01 17.22
CA ASN A 14 -5.55 -11.62 18.58
C ASN A 14 -6.56 -10.62 19.17
N PHE A 15 -7.20 -9.82 18.31
CA PHE A 15 -8.06 -8.72 18.75
C PHE A 15 -9.31 -8.55 17.88
N THR A 16 -10.40 -8.14 18.52
CA THR A 16 -11.51 -7.45 17.84
C THR A 16 -11.13 -5.97 17.70
N TYR A 17 -10.49 -5.62 16.59
CA TYR A 17 -9.95 -4.27 16.38
C TYR A 17 -11.05 -3.29 15.95
N LEU A 18 -11.44 -2.37 16.83
CA LEU A 18 -12.53 -1.40 16.60
C LEU A 18 -12.06 0.04 16.36
N ASN A 19 -10.75 0.26 16.10
CA ASN A 19 -10.17 1.60 15.94
C ASN A 19 -9.61 1.86 14.52
N HIS A 20 -10.32 1.39 13.47
CA HIS A 20 -9.84 1.45 12.08
C HIS A 20 -9.58 2.90 11.60
N ALA A 21 -10.40 3.85 12.02
CA ALA A 21 -10.29 5.25 11.60
C ALA A 21 -9.07 5.99 12.18
N ALA A 22 -8.42 5.47 13.24
CA ALA A 22 -7.21 6.09 13.80
C ALA A 22 -5.95 5.55 13.13
N VAL A 23 -5.62 4.26 13.33
CA VAL A 23 -4.45 3.61 12.72
C VAL A 23 -4.84 2.25 12.21
N SER A 24 -5.21 2.17 10.94
CA SER A 24 -5.60 0.92 10.30
C SER A 24 -4.41 -0.05 10.16
N PRO A 25 -4.53 -1.30 10.66
CA PRO A 25 -3.58 -2.36 10.36
C PRO A 25 -3.61 -2.68 8.85
N PRO A 26 -2.48 -2.57 8.12
CA PRO A 26 -2.45 -2.88 6.70
C PRO A 26 -2.62 -4.40 6.46
N PRO A 27 -3.19 -4.81 5.32
CA PRO A 27 -3.22 -6.21 4.94
C PRO A 27 -1.82 -6.72 4.59
N THR A 28 -1.59 -8.03 4.75
CA THR A 28 -0.31 -8.70 4.48
C THR A 28 0.26 -8.36 3.11
N ILE A 29 -0.57 -8.32 2.06
CA ILE A 29 -0.13 -7.98 0.69
C ILE A 29 0.48 -6.57 0.57
N ALA A 30 0.01 -5.61 1.36
CA ALA A 30 0.54 -4.25 1.34
C ALA A 30 1.89 -4.20 2.07
N VAL A 31 1.99 -4.90 3.20
CA VAL A 31 3.24 -5.05 3.97
C VAL A 31 4.32 -5.72 3.12
N ASP A 32 3.97 -6.80 2.41
CA ASP A 32 4.88 -7.54 1.54
C ASP A 32 5.43 -6.67 0.40
N ALA A 33 4.58 -5.83 -0.21
CA ALA A 33 4.99 -4.88 -1.25
C ALA A 33 6.00 -3.86 -0.72
N THR A 34 5.78 -3.31 0.49
CA THR A 34 6.73 -2.39 1.14
C THR A 34 8.06 -3.08 1.44
N ILE A 35 8.03 -4.29 2.00
CA ILE A 35 9.24 -5.08 2.29
C ILE A 35 10.01 -5.37 1.00
N LYS A 36 9.32 -5.70 -0.10
CA LYS A 36 9.95 -5.95 -1.40
C LYS A 36 10.71 -4.73 -1.90
N GLN A 37 10.12 -3.53 -1.80
CA GLN A 37 10.81 -2.31 -2.20
C GLN A 37 12.05 -2.04 -1.32
N LEU A 38 11.94 -2.20 0.00
CA LEU A 38 13.08 -1.99 0.90
C LEU A 38 14.23 -2.96 0.62
N LYS A 39 13.92 -4.24 0.35
CA LYS A 39 14.91 -5.23 -0.06
C LYS A 39 15.58 -4.87 -1.38
N ASP A 40 14.82 -4.35 -2.35
CA ASP A 40 15.36 -3.89 -3.62
C ASP A 40 16.36 -2.75 -3.43
N VAL A 41 16.03 -1.76 -2.59
CA VAL A 41 16.95 -0.67 -2.22
C VAL A 41 18.20 -1.23 -1.52
N GLN A 42 18.03 -2.17 -0.59
CA GLN A 42 19.14 -2.78 0.15
C GLN A 42 20.14 -3.48 -0.78
N THR A 43 19.66 -4.18 -1.80
CA THR A 43 20.52 -4.96 -2.71
C THR A 43 21.05 -4.15 -3.88
N ASN A 44 20.24 -3.24 -4.44
CA ASN A 44 20.51 -2.59 -5.72
C ASN A 44 20.77 -1.08 -5.60
N GLY A 45 20.70 -0.50 -4.41
CA GLY A 45 20.78 0.95 -4.23
C GLY A 45 19.68 1.63 -5.05
N SER A 46 20.03 2.67 -5.80
CA SER A 46 19.08 3.41 -6.67
C SER A 46 18.97 2.88 -8.10
N LEU A 47 19.56 1.72 -8.42
CA LEU A 47 19.60 1.18 -9.78
C LEU A 47 18.19 1.03 -10.40
N ASN A 48 17.21 0.65 -9.58
CA ASN A 48 15.83 0.39 -10.00
C ASN A 48 14.88 1.58 -9.77
N TYR A 49 15.43 2.80 -9.70
CA TYR A 49 14.65 4.00 -9.41
C TYR A 49 13.50 4.24 -10.42
N LEU A 50 13.72 3.97 -11.71
CA LEU A 50 12.69 4.15 -12.74
C LEU A 50 11.48 3.23 -12.53
N GLN A 51 11.71 1.99 -12.08
CA GLN A 51 10.63 1.05 -11.76
C GLN A 51 9.82 1.53 -10.54
N TRP A 52 10.46 2.18 -9.57
CA TRP A 52 9.76 2.76 -8.42
C TRP A 52 8.92 3.98 -8.81
N LEU A 53 9.42 4.80 -9.75
CA LEU A 53 8.63 5.89 -10.33
C LEU A 53 7.42 5.34 -11.09
N GLU A 54 7.59 4.28 -11.88
CA GLU A 54 6.47 3.63 -12.57
C GLU A 54 5.44 3.08 -11.58
N ALA A 55 5.86 2.46 -10.47
CA ALA A 55 4.94 2.01 -9.43
C ALA A 55 4.09 3.15 -8.85
N LYS A 56 4.69 4.35 -8.67
CA LYS A 56 3.96 5.55 -8.23
C LYS A 56 2.95 6.03 -9.27
N GLU A 57 3.33 6.04 -10.56
CA GLU A 57 2.41 6.43 -11.64
C GLU A 57 1.28 5.40 -11.82
N ASN A 58 1.54 4.12 -11.60
CA ASN A 58 0.51 3.08 -11.58
C ASN A 58 -0.48 3.31 -10.43
N CYS A 59 0.02 3.63 -9.23
CA CYS A 59 -0.82 3.96 -8.07
C CYS A 59 -1.70 5.18 -8.35
N ARG A 60 -1.15 6.22 -8.97
CA ARG A 60 -1.89 7.41 -9.41
C ARG A 60 -3.05 7.05 -10.35
N ARG A 61 -2.82 6.20 -11.36
CA ARG A 61 -3.87 5.75 -12.30
C ARG A 61 -4.97 4.95 -11.61
N LEU A 62 -4.60 4.06 -10.68
CA LEU A 62 -5.58 3.27 -9.91
C LEU A 62 -6.45 4.17 -9.02
N MET A 63 -5.85 5.15 -8.36
CA MET A 63 -6.57 6.11 -7.52
C MET A 63 -7.53 6.97 -8.37
N ALA A 64 -7.07 7.46 -9.53
CA ALA A 64 -7.88 8.22 -10.47
C ALA A 64 -9.13 7.45 -10.92
N GLN A 65 -8.96 6.17 -11.26
CA GLN A 65 -10.08 5.28 -11.57
C GLN A 65 -11.04 5.10 -10.38
N MET A 66 -10.51 4.98 -9.16
CA MET A 66 -11.31 4.78 -7.96
C MET A 66 -12.20 5.98 -7.62
N ILE A 67 -11.69 7.21 -7.81
CA ILE A 67 -12.42 8.45 -7.46
C ILE A 67 -12.97 9.21 -8.67
N ASN A 68 -12.88 8.62 -9.86
CA ASN A 68 -13.35 9.17 -11.13
C ASN A 68 -12.78 10.57 -11.46
N CYS A 69 -11.45 10.67 -11.52
CA CYS A 69 -10.73 11.86 -11.95
C CYS A 69 -9.55 11.51 -12.87
N GLU A 70 -8.84 12.52 -13.39
CA GLU A 70 -7.62 12.32 -14.20
C GLU A 70 -6.41 12.09 -13.29
N ALA A 71 -5.46 11.26 -13.75
CA ALA A 71 -4.27 10.88 -12.98
C ALA A 71 -3.43 12.12 -12.58
N GLU A 72 -3.34 13.11 -13.46
CA GLU A 72 -2.61 14.36 -13.30
C GLU A 72 -3.17 15.22 -12.15
N GLN A 73 -4.43 14.99 -11.74
CA GLN A 73 -5.09 15.72 -10.65
C GLN A 73 -4.77 15.16 -9.26
N ILE A 74 -3.99 14.08 -9.17
CA ILE A 74 -3.68 13.40 -7.90
C ILE A 74 -2.31 13.88 -7.38
N ALA A 75 -2.11 13.89 -6.06
CA ALA A 75 -0.79 14.07 -5.47
C ALA A 75 -0.67 13.21 -4.22
N PHE A 76 0.52 12.63 -4.00
CA PHE A 76 0.81 11.89 -2.77
C PHE A 76 1.63 12.77 -1.83
N LEU A 77 1.11 12.97 -0.62
CA LEU A 77 1.78 13.68 0.46
C LEU A 77 1.89 12.79 1.69
N ARG A 78 2.86 13.09 2.57
CA ARG A 78 2.92 12.48 3.89
C ARG A 78 1.83 13.09 4.78
N ASN A 79 1.23 12.27 5.63
CA ASN A 79 0.33 12.68 6.70
C ASN A 79 0.99 12.43 8.07
N THR A 80 0.29 12.85 9.11
CA THR A 80 0.73 12.81 10.53
C THR A 80 0.52 11.46 11.17
#